data_AF-A0A9E1B9Q8-F1
#
_entry.id   AF-A0A9E1B9Q8-F1
#
_cell.length_a   1.000
_cell.length_b   1.000
_cell.length_c   1.000
_cell.angle_alpha   90.00
_cell.angle_beta   90.00
_cell.angle_gamma   90.00
#
_symmetry.space_group_name_H-M   'P 1'
#
loop_
_entity.id
_entity.type
_entity.pdbx_description
1 polymer ?
#
loop_
_entity_poly.entity_id
_entity_poly.type
_entity_poly.pdbx_seq_one_letter_code
_entity_poly.pdbx_strand_id
1 'polypeptide(L)'
;MLWVLWAKDMPEFYFNGEFMLTTNDAYYYAEGARDMLAGFHQQNDFSPFNHPISTIVFYICKILPFKIESVMFYMSALLAPLIALPVILISNEFKALKAGAVAAFMSVILPGYLVRTSLGYFDSDMLNVTFALFIIYLLIRLLNTNEQKFIGLPGLFVSLYLWWYQSSYALILSI
;
A
#
# COMPACT_ATOMS: atom_id res chain seq x y z
N MET A 1 1.23 -6.29 14.57
CA MET A 1 2.51 -6.31 15.34
C MET A 1 2.67 -7.54 16.24
N LEU A 2 1.58 -8.15 16.77
CA LEU A 2 1.64 -9.40 17.55
C LEU A 2 2.31 -10.57 16.79
N TRP A 3 2.11 -10.66 15.47
CA TRP A 3 2.75 -11.66 14.60
C TRP A 3 4.28 -11.65 14.71
N VAL A 4 4.92 -10.48 14.68
CA VAL A 4 6.40 -10.37 14.73
C VAL A 4 6.92 -10.85 16.08
N LEU A 5 6.23 -10.46 17.15
CA LEU A 5 6.59 -10.87 18.51
C LEU A 5 6.46 -12.36 18.74
N TRP A 6 5.51 -13.01 18.05
CA TRP A 6 5.32 -14.46 18.08
C TRP A 6 6.38 -15.19 17.23
N ALA A 7 6.67 -14.68 16.03
CA ALA A 7 7.56 -15.33 15.06
C ALA A 7 9.06 -15.11 15.33
N LYS A 8 9.45 -14.10 16.12
CA LYS A 8 10.85 -13.68 16.28
C LYS A 8 11.82 -14.74 16.77
N ASP A 9 11.34 -15.71 17.54
CA ASP A 9 12.17 -16.76 18.15
C ASP A 9 12.16 -18.05 17.30
N MET A 10 11.55 -18.01 16.11
CA MET A 10 11.40 -19.15 15.20
C MET A 10 12.31 -18.97 13.98
N PRO A 11 13.50 -19.60 13.95
CA PRO A 11 14.48 -19.41 12.87
C PRO A 11 13.98 -19.79 11.48
N GLU A 12 12.94 -20.62 11.40
CA GLU A 12 12.29 -21.05 10.15
C GLU A 12 11.64 -19.90 9.36
N PHE A 13 11.35 -18.77 10.03
CA PHE A 13 10.79 -17.58 9.38
C PHE A 13 11.85 -16.57 8.93
N TYR A 14 13.13 -16.92 9.02
CA TYR A 14 14.24 -16.04 8.71
C TYR A 14 15.05 -16.47 7.48
N PHE A 15 15.48 -15.49 6.70
CA PHE A 15 16.48 -15.61 5.64
C PHE A 15 17.38 -14.38 5.65
N ASN A 16 18.70 -14.54 5.46
CA ASN A 16 19.69 -13.43 5.59
C ASN A 16 19.62 -12.64 6.92
N GLY A 17 19.17 -13.30 7.99
CA GLY A 17 18.98 -12.67 9.30
C GLY A 17 17.79 -11.70 9.38
N GLU A 18 16.89 -11.72 8.39
CA GLU A 18 15.66 -10.92 8.34
C GLU A 18 14.44 -11.82 8.17
N PHE A 19 13.24 -11.32 8.51
CA PHE A 19 12.00 -12.06 8.28
C PHE A 19 11.73 -12.27 6.79
N MET A 20 11.27 -13.47 6.44
CA MET A 20 10.79 -13.79 5.10
C MET A 20 9.42 -13.15 4.82
N LEU A 21 9.12 -12.94 3.54
CA LEU A 21 7.82 -12.46 3.08
C LEU A 21 6.76 -13.55 3.24
N THR A 22 5.51 -13.16 3.50
CA THR A 22 4.45 -14.08 3.94
C THR A 22 3.51 -14.53 2.82
N THR A 23 3.71 -14.04 1.60
CA THR A 23 2.89 -14.42 0.44
C THR A 23 3.76 -14.78 -0.76
N ASN A 24 3.22 -15.58 -1.67
CA ASN A 24 3.94 -16.00 -2.88
C ASN A 24 4.15 -14.82 -3.83
N ASP A 25 3.10 -14.02 -4.07
CA ASP A 25 3.15 -12.86 -4.99
C ASP A 25 4.11 -11.76 -4.51
N ALA A 26 4.42 -11.71 -3.21
CA ALA A 26 5.42 -10.80 -2.69
C ALA A 26 6.81 -10.99 -3.32
N TYR A 27 7.16 -12.22 -3.68
CA TYR A 27 8.45 -12.51 -4.30
C TYR A 27 8.56 -12.00 -5.74
N TYR A 28 7.43 -11.83 -6.43
CA TYR A 28 7.40 -11.15 -7.74
C TYR A 28 7.91 -9.70 -7.57
N TYR A 29 7.30 -8.92 -6.69
CA TYR A 29 7.75 -7.54 -6.44
C TYR A 29 9.15 -7.47 -5.83
N ALA A 30 9.54 -8.45 -5.02
CA ALA A 30 10.88 -8.52 -4.43
C ALA A 30 11.96 -8.70 -5.50
N GLU A 31 11.72 -9.53 -6.52
CA GLU A 31 12.59 -9.68 -7.68
C GLU A 31 12.79 -8.35 -8.40
N GLY A 32 11.69 -7.64 -8.72
CA GLY A 32 11.80 -6.33 -9.37
C GLY A 32 12.63 -5.34 -8.55
N ALA A 33 12.49 -5.33 -7.22
CA ALA A 33 13.26 -4.44 -6.35
C ALA A 33 14.75 -4.82 -6.32
N ARG A 34 15.06 -6.12 -6.23
CA ARG A 34 16.42 -6.67 -6.32
C ARG A 34 17.09 -6.25 -7.63
N ASP A 35 16.40 -6.43 -8.75
CA ASP A 35 16.95 -6.17 -10.07
C ASP A 35 17.18 -4.68 -10.30
N MET A 36 16.28 -3.82 -9.83
CA MET A 36 16.49 -2.37 -9.84
C MET A 36 17.72 -1.95 -9.02
N LEU A 37 17.96 -2.57 -7.86
CA LEU A 37 19.15 -2.33 -7.05
C LEU A 37 20.43 -2.84 -7.74
N ALA A 38 20.36 -4.00 -8.41
CA ALA A 38 21.45 -4.55 -9.22
C ALA A 38 21.72 -3.71 -10.49
N GLY A 39 20.71 -2.99 -10.98
CA GLY A 39 20.79 -2.14 -12.16
C GLY A 39 20.51 -2.86 -13.48
N PHE A 40 20.09 -4.14 -13.44
CA PHE A 40 19.74 -4.92 -14.61
C PHE A 40 18.85 -6.11 -14.23
N HIS A 41 18.15 -6.66 -15.23
CA HIS A 41 17.49 -7.96 -15.19
C HIS A 41 17.76 -8.70 -16.52
N GLN A 42 17.50 -10.01 -16.60
CA GLN A 42 17.73 -10.77 -17.81
C GLN A 42 16.61 -10.54 -18.84
N GLN A 43 16.95 -10.70 -20.12
CA GLN A 43 15.93 -10.62 -21.16
C GLN A 43 14.96 -11.80 -21.04
N ASN A 44 13.65 -11.52 -21.05
CA ASN A 44 12.55 -12.50 -20.97
C ASN A 44 12.44 -13.27 -19.64
N ASP A 45 12.99 -12.76 -18.54
CA ASP A 45 12.78 -13.31 -17.18
C ASP A 45 11.42 -12.92 -16.56
N PHE A 46 10.70 -12.00 -17.19
CA PHE A 46 9.44 -11.43 -16.72
C PHE A 46 9.53 -10.73 -15.35
N SER A 47 10.74 -10.26 -14.98
CA SER A 47 10.94 -9.45 -13.78
C SER A 47 10.04 -8.21 -13.81
N PRO A 48 9.36 -7.84 -12.69
CA PRO A 48 8.63 -6.59 -12.56
C PRO A 48 9.56 -5.40 -12.34
N PHE A 49 10.58 -5.29 -13.18
CA PHE A 49 11.49 -4.16 -13.20
C PHE A 49 10.69 -2.87 -13.44
N ASN A 50 10.94 -1.83 -12.63
CA ASN A 50 10.17 -0.57 -12.60
C ASN A 50 8.69 -0.66 -12.17
N HIS A 51 8.22 -1.80 -11.65
CA HIS A 51 6.90 -1.85 -11.04
C HIS A 51 6.83 -0.89 -9.83
N PRO A 52 5.72 -0.18 -9.60
CA PRO A 52 5.60 0.83 -8.53
C PRO A 52 6.05 0.34 -7.15
N ILE A 53 5.55 -0.84 -6.75
CA ILE A 53 5.85 -1.48 -5.46
C ILE A 53 7.36 -1.72 -5.33
N SER A 54 7.99 -2.31 -6.35
CA SER A 54 9.43 -2.54 -6.44
C SER A 54 10.24 -1.25 -6.41
N THR A 55 9.75 -0.23 -7.12
CA THR A 55 10.39 1.09 -7.25
C THR A 55 10.44 1.84 -5.92
N ILE A 56 9.38 1.77 -5.11
CA ILE A 56 9.39 2.36 -3.77
C ILE A 56 10.47 1.72 -2.91
N VAL A 57 10.56 0.38 -2.91
CA VAL A 57 11.60 -0.34 -2.16
C VAL A 57 13.00 0.05 -2.62
N PHE A 58 13.22 0.12 -3.94
CA PHE A 58 14.48 0.57 -4.52
C PHE A 58 14.89 1.96 -4.00
N TYR A 59 13.99 2.94 -4.03
CA TYR A 59 14.30 4.29 -3.55
C TYR A 59 14.57 4.33 -2.05
N ILE A 60 13.79 3.60 -1.24
CA ILE A 60 14.02 3.51 0.20
C ILE A 60 15.41 2.94 0.49
N CYS A 61 15.80 1.85 -0.17
CA CYS A 61 17.12 1.22 0.03
C CYS A 61 18.28 2.07 -0.51
N LYS A 62 18.04 2.90 -1.53
CA LYS A 62 19.04 3.85 -2.06
C LYS A 62 19.29 5.02 -1.12
N ILE A 63 18.26 5.47 -0.39
CA ILE A 63 18.31 6.68 0.46
C ILE A 63 18.64 6.32 1.92
N LEU A 64 18.11 5.19 2.42
CA LEU A 64 18.22 4.77 3.82
C LEU A 64 19.05 3.48 3.93
N PRO A 65 19.84 3.31 5.00
CA PRO A 65 20.73 2.16 5.18
C PRO A 65 19.99 0.92 5.71
N PHE A 66 18.79 0.63 5.19
CA PHE A 66 18.01 -0.56 5.55
C PHE A 66 18.27 -1.70 4.57
N LYS A 67 18.22 -2.94 5.07
CA LYS A 67 18.26 -4.12 4.20
C LYS A 67 16.97 -4.22 3.39
N ILE A 68 17.08 -4.72 2.17
CA ILE A 68 15.93 -4.87 1.26
C ILE A 68 14.84 -5.74 1.89
N GLU A 69 15.22 -6.82 2.56
CA GLU A 69 14.29 -7.75 3.23
C GLU A 69 13.45 -7.01 4.28
N SER A 70 14.09 -6.19 5.14
CA SER A 70 13.39 -5.41 6.15
C SER A 70 12.44 -4.39 5.52
N VAL A 71 12.86 -3.68 4.47
CA VAL A 71 12.01 -2.70 3.79
C VAL A 71 10.77 -3.36 3.21
N MET A 72 10.93 -4.46 2.47
CA MET A 72 9.80 -5.20 1.89
C MET A 72 8.87 -5.74 2.98
N PHE A 73 9.45 -6.31 4.04
CA PHE A 73 8.70 -6.92 5.13
C PHE A 73 7.84 -5.91 5.91
N TYR A 74 8.37 -4.71 6.19
CA TYR A 74 7.67 -3.68 6.98
C TYR A 74 6.85 -2.70 6.14
N MET A 75 6.91 -2.75 4.80
CA MET A 75 6.25 -1.76 3.94
C MET A 75 4.73 -1.70 4.15
N SER A 76 4.07 -2.86 4.27
CA SER A 76 2.63 -2.94 4.51
C SER A 76 2.23 -2.29 5.83
N ALA A 77 3.03 -2.47 6.89
CA ALA A 77 2.76 -1.86 8.19
C ALA A 77 2.89 -0.33 8.19
N LEU A 78 3.65 0.22 7.24
CA LEU A 78 3.76 1.67 7.05
C LEU A 78 2.60 2.21 6.21
N LEU A 79 2.27 1.55 5.10
CA LEU A 79 1.35 2.09 4.10
C LEU A 79 -0.12 1.74 4.37
N ALA A 80 -0.42 0.54 4.85
CA ALA A 80 -1.80 0.09 5.07
C ALA A 80 -2.59 0.95 6.08
N PRO A 81 -2.02 1.43 7.20
CA PRO A 81 -2.75 2.30 8.12
C PRO A 81 -3.22 3.62 7.51
N LEU A 82 -2.70 4.03 6.34
CA LEU A 82 -3.14 5.24 5.65
C LEU A 82 -4.60 5.19 5.22
N ILE A 83 -5.24 4.02 5.16
CA ILE A 83 -6.69 3.88 4.96
C ILE A 83 -7.52 4.65 6.00
N ALA A 84 -6.99 4.87 7.20
CA ALA A 84 -7.65 5.66 8.24
C ALA A 84 -7.90 7.12 7.80
N LEU A 85 -7.00 7.68 6.98
CA LEU A 85 -7.05 9.07 6.54
C LEU A 85 -8.27 9.37 5.65
N PRO A 86 -8.51 8.68 4.52
CA PRO A 86 -9.68 8.96 3.73
C PRO A 86 -10.99 8.63 4.49
N VAL A 87 -11.00 7.64 5.38
CA VAL A 87 -12.18 7.32 6.20
C VAL A 87 -12.57 8.47 7.13
N ILE A 88 -11.61 9.05 7.86
CA ILE A 88 -11.91 10.18 8.76
C ILE A 88 -12.27 11.43 7.96
N LEU A 89 -11.64 11.66 6.81
CA LEU A 89 -11.93 12.78 5.93
C LEU A 89 -13.35 12.71 5.34
N ILE A 90 -13.78 11.54 4.85
CA ILE A 90 -15.16 11.30 4.41
C ILE A 90 -16.14 11.57 5.55
N SER A 91 -15.86 11.07 6.74
CA SER A 91 -16.73 11.26 7.89
C SER A 91 -16.85 12.74 8.32
N ASN A 92 -15.78 13.52 8.12
CA ASN A 92 -15.77 14.95 8.35
C ASN A 92 -16.65 15.72 7.36
N GLU A 93 -16.69 15.31 6.09
CA GLU A 93 -17.63 15.87 5.10
C GLU A 93 -19.09 15.70 5.53
N PHE A 94 -19.41 14.60 6.23
CA PHE A 94 -20.74 14.36 6.80
C PHE A 94 -20.95 14.93 8.21
N LYS A 95 -20.01 15.74 8.72
CA LYS A 95 -20.06 16.32 10.08
C LYS A 95 -20.18 15.27 11.19
N ALA A 96 -19.71 14.04 10.95
CA ALA A 96 -19.83 12.89 11.84
C ALA A 96 -18.48 12.45 12.41
N LEU A 97 -17.60 13.39 12.76
CA LEU A 97 -16.19 13.13 13.11
C LEU A 97 -16.00 12.10 14.22
N LYS A 98 -16.88 12.10 15.25
CA LYS A 98 -16.81 11.12 16.35
C LYS A 98 -17.01 9.68 15.86
N ALA A 99 -18.00 9.47 14.99
CA ALA A 99 -18.22 8.18 14.35
C ALA A 99 -17.08 7.84 13.37
N GLY A 100 -16.58 8.86 12.66
CA GLY A 100 -15.42 8.73 11.76
C GLY A 100 -14.15 8.29 12.44
N ALA A 101 -13.87 8.76 13.66
CA ALA A 101 -12.71 8.31 14.43
C ALA A 101 -12.79 6.81 14.76
N VAL A 102 -13.99 6.33 15.14
CA VAL A 102 -14.22 4.90 15.37
C VAL A 102 -14.09 4.12 14.06
N ALA A 103 -14.68 4.61 12.97
CA ALA A 103 -14.60 3.98 11.65
C ALA A 103 -13.16 3.90 11.11
N ALA A 104 -12.36 4.94 11.30
CA ALA A 104 -10.97 5.01 10.87
C ALA A 104 -10.08 4.06 11.67
N PHE A 105 -10.34 3.89 12.98
CA PHE A 105 -9.65 2.87 13.76
C PHE A 105 -10.04 1.46 13.30
N MET A 106 -11.34 1.22 13.12
CA MET A 106 -11.87 -0.06 12.65
C MET A 106 -11.32 -0.44 11.27
N SER A 107 -11.25 0.50 10.32
CA SER A 107 -10.81 0.20 8.95
C SER A 107 -9.39 -0.38 8.88
N VAL A 108 -8.51 0.00 9.82
CA VAL A 108 -7.14 -0.52 9.90
C VAL A 108 -7.09 -1.94 10.47
N ILE A 109 -8.00 -2.28 11.39
CA ILE A 109 -7.95 -3.55 12.13
C ILE A 109 -9.00 -4.59 11.69
N LEU A 110 -9.82 -4.28 10.70
CA LEU A 110 -10.83 -5.22 10.20
C LEU A 110 -10.14 -6.48 9.65
N PRO A 111 -10.57 -7.70 10.06
CA PRO A 111 -9.89 -8.94 9.67
C PRO A 111 -9.66 -9.08 8.17
N GLY A 112 -10.65 -8.73 7.34
CA GLY A 112 -10.54 -8.80 5.88
C GLY A 112 -9.45 -7.89 5.30
N TYR A 113 -9.21 -6.73 5.91
CA TYR A 113 -8.13 -5.83 5.50
C TYR A 113 -6.80 -6.30 6.08
N LEU A 114 -6.75 -6.67 7.37
CA LEU A 114 -5.53 -7.12 8.05
C LEU A 114 -4.90 -8.36 7.42
N VAL A 115 -5.70 -9.34 6.98
CA VAL A 115 -5.17 -10.56 6.33
C VAL A 115 -4.37 -10.24 5.07
N ARG A 116 -4.69 -9.13 4.40
CA ARG A 116 -4.04 -8.68 3.15
C ARG A 116 -3.06 -7.53 3.33
N THR A 117 -2.81 -7.11 4.58
CA THR A 117 -1.96 -5.97 4.91
C THR A 117 -1.10 -6.19 6.14
N SER A 118 -1.02 -7.43 6.60
CA SER A 118 -0.15 -7.81 7.71
C SER A 118 1.32 -7.61 7.36
N LEU A 119 2.17 -7.61 8.38
CA LEU A 119 3.63 -7.60 8.22
C LEU A 119 4.07 -8.78 7.34
N GLY A 120 4.96 -8.50 6.38
CA GLY A 120 5.39 -9.46 5.35
C GLY A 120 4.43 -9.64 4.17
N TYR A 121 3.20 -9.12 4.25
CA TYR A 121 2.24 -9.11 3.13
C TYR A 121 2.60 -7.98 2.16
N PHE A 122 3.61 -8.23 1.33
CA PHE A 122 4.19 -7.26 0.41
C PHE A 122 3.52 -7.34 -0.97
N ASP A 123 2.36 -6.71 -1.10
CA ASP A 123 1.51 -6.73 -2.31
C ASP A 123 0.78 -5.38 -2.48
N SER A 124 0.14 -5.16 -3.62
CA SER A 124 -0.63 -3.97 -3.99
C SER A 124 -1.78 -3.63 -3.02
N ASP A 125 -2.29 -4.62 -2.28
CA ASP A 125 -3.42 -4.48 -1.34
C ASP A 125 -3.21 -3.40 -0.27
N MET A 126 -1.96 -3.10 0.10
CA MET A 126 -1.64 -2.10 1.12
C MET A 126 -2.11 -0.68 0.78
N LEU A 127 -2.36 -0.35 -0.50
CA LEU A 127 -2.88 0.96 -0.91
C LEU A 127 -4.14 0.91 -1.80
N ASN A 128 -4.53 -0.26 -2.32
CA ASN A 128 -5.67 -0.36 -3.25
C ASN A 128 -6.96 0.28 -2.68
N VAL A 129 -7.37 -0.13 -1.47
CA VAL A 129 -8.57 0.43 -0.82
C VAL A 129 -8.37 1.91 -0.45
N THR A 130 -7.16 2.27 0.00
CA THR A 130 -6.81 3.64 0.37
C THR A 130 -6.98 4.60 -0.82
N PHE A 131 -6.49 4.24 -2.01
CA PHE A 131 -6.65 5.05 -3.21
C PHE A 131 -8.12 5.19 -3.62
N ALA A 132 -8.89 4.10 -3.62
CA ALA A 132 -10.32 4.14 -3.92
C ALA A 132 -11.06 5.11 -2.99
N LEU A 133 -10.80 5.05 -1.68
CA LEU A 133 -11.43 5.93 -0.70
C LEU A 133 -10.98 7.39 -0.83
N PHE A 134 -9.73 7.67 -1.23
CA PHE A 134 -9.31 9.03 -1.53
C PHE A 134 -10.03 9.61 -2.74
N ILE A 135 -10.25 8.81 -3.80
CA ILE A 135 -11.03 9.25 -4.96
C ILE A 135 -12.46 9.59 -4.52
N ILE A 136 -13.12 8.71 -3.76
CA ILE A 136 -14.47 8.95 -3.22
C ILE A 136 -14.50 10.21 -2.36
N TYR A 137 -13.55 10.37 -1.42
CA TYR A 137 -13.43 11.56 -0.59
C TYR A 137 -13.34 12.84 -1.43
N LEU A 138 -12.45 12.87 -2.42
CA LEU A 138 -12.21 14.05 -3.23
C LEU A 138 -13.42 14.39 -4.11
N LEU A 139 -14.16 13.38 -4.59
CA LEU A 139 -15.42 13.59 -5.29
C LEU A 139 -16.50 14.17 -4.37
N ILE A 140 -16.68 13.62 -3.16
CA ILE A 140 -17.61 14.17 -2.16
C ILE A 140 -17.25 15.62 -1.84
N ARG A 141 -15.96 15.89 -1.60
CA ARG A 141 -15.45 17.24 -1.30
C ARG A 141 -15.74 18.20 -2.45
N LEU A 142 -15.46 17.79 -3.68
CA LEU A 142 -15.71 18.60 -4.89
C LEU A 142 -17.20 18.95 -5.02
N LEU A 143 -18.09 17.99 -4.79
CA LEU A 143 -19.54 18.21 -4.82
C LEU A 143 -20.02 19.14 -3.70
N ASN A 144 -19.48 18.99 -2.50
CA ASN A 144 -19.89 19.78 -1.33
C ASN A 144 -19.39 21.24 -1.39
N THR A 145 -18.16 21.48 -1.83
CA THR A 145 -17.58 22.84 -1.83
C THR A 145 -17.81 23.59 -3.13
N ASN A 146 -18.04 22.87 -4.24
CA ASN A 146 -18.08 23.41 -5.60
C ASN A 146 -16.84 24.26 -5.95
N GLU A 147 -15.72 24.02 -5.27
CA GLU A 147 -14.47 24.75 -5.49
C GLU A 147 -13.67 24.07 -6.61
N GLN A 148 -13.54 24.75 -7.75
CA GLN A 148 -12.83 24.24 -8.93
C GLN A 148 -11.36 23.84 -8.66
N LYS A 149 -10.75 24.36 -7.59
CA LYS A 149 -9.39 23.96 -7.17
C LYS A 149 -9.24 22.47 -6.87
N PHE A 150 -10.34 21.78 -6.54
CA PHE A 150 -10.33 20.34 -6.27
C PHE A 150 -10.52 19.48 -7.52
N ILE A 151 -10.84 20.05 -8.69
CA ILE A 151 -11.22 19.27 -9.88
C ILE A 151 -10.10 18.36 -10.38
N GLY A 152 -8.84 18.77 -10.23
CA GLY A 152 -7.68 17.99 -10.67
C GLY A 152 -7.26 16.88 -9.71
N LEU A 153 -7.65 16.96 -8.43
CA LEU A 153 -7.18 16.03 -7.41
C LEU A 153 -7.75 14.60 -7.56
N PRO A 154 -9.05 14.40 -7.86
CA PRO A 154 -9.56 13.07 -8.22
C PRO A 154 -8.79 12.45 -9.38
N GLY A 155 -8.53 13.21 -10.45
CA GLY A 155 -7.78 12.73 -11.63
C GLY A 155 -6.33 12.34 -11.30
N LEU A 156 -5.69 13.07 -10.38
CA LEU A 156 -4.36 12.71 -9.87
C LEU A 156 -4.40 11.37 -9.13
N PHE A 157 -5.37 11.17 -8.22
CA PHE A 157 -5.49 9.91 -7.47
C PHE A 157 -5.89 8.74 -8.37
N VAL A 158 -6.70 8.96 -9.41
CA VAL A 158 -6.98 7.96 -10.46
C VAL A 158 -5.68 7.56 -11.18
N SER A 159 -4.86 8.54 -11.56
CA SER A 159 -3.56 8.28 -12.22
C SER A 159 -2.61 7.51 -11.32
N LEU A 160 -2.54 7.88 -10.02
CA LEU A 160 -1.73 7.17 -9.02
C LEU A 160 -2.22 5.74 -8.83
N TYR A 161 -3.54 5.51 -8.82
CA TYR A 161 -4.09 4.18 -8.62
C TYR A 161 -3.84 3.27 -9.83
N LEU A 162 -4.02 3.79 -11.05
CA LEU A 162 -3.69 3.08 -12.28
C LEU A 162 -2.19 2.76 -12.38
N TRP A 163 -1.33 3.68 -11.93
CA TRP A 163 0.10 3.43 -11.83
C TRP A 163 0.38 2.31 -10.83
N TRP A 164 -0.18 2.37 -9.62
CA TRP A 164 0.04 1.42 -8.53
C TRP A 164 -0.43 -0.01 -8.82
N TYR A 165 -1.64 -0.14 -9.38
CA TYR A 165 -2.30 -1.42 -9.58
C TYR A 165 -3.09 -1.39 -10.89
N GLN A 166 -2.60 -2.09 -11.91
CA GLN A 166 -3.19 -2.04 -13.26
C GLN A 166 -4.65 -2.52 -13.30
N SER A 167 -5.01 -3.51 -12.50
CA SER A 167 -6.40 -4.02 -12.43
C SER A 167 -7.34 -3.08 -11.66
N SER A 168 -6.86 -1.94 -11.14
CA SER A 168 -7.70 -0.91 -10.51
C SER A 168 -8.74 -0.31 -11.45
N TYR A 169 -8.57 -0.42 -12.77
CA TYR A 169 -9.50 0.12 -13.76
C TYR A 169 -10.96 -0.26 -13.50
N ALA A 170 -11.23 -1.54 -13.20
CA ALA A 170 -12.59 -2.00 -12.91
C ALA A 170 -13.16 -1.39 -11.61
N LEU A 171 -12.31 -1.21 -10.60
CA LEU A 171 -12.69 -0.58 -9.34
C LEU A 171 -12.97 0.91 -9.53
N ILE A 172 -12.13 1.61 -10.30
CA ILE A 172 -12.30 3.03 -10.60
C ILE A 172 -13.60 3.28 -11.37
N LEU A 173 -13.97 2.40 -12.32
CA LEU A 173 -15.23 2.48 -13.04
C LEU A 173 -16.48 2.26 -12.17
N SER A 174 -16.33 1.61 -11.02
CA SER A 174 -17.44 1.34 -10.09
C SER A 174 -17.71 2.46 -9.09
N ILE A 175 -16.79 3.44 -8.99
CA ILE A 175 -16.89 4.64 -8.15
C ILE A 175 -17.76 5.68 -8.86
#